data_AF-A0A7W0UB12-F1
#
_entry.id   AF-A0A7W0UB12-F1
#
_cell.length_a   1.000
_cell.length_b   1.000
_cell.length_c   1.000
_cell.angle_alpha   90.00
_cell.angle_beta   90.00
_cell.angle_gamma   90.00
#
_symmetry.space_group_name_H-M   'P 1'
#
loop_
_entity.id
_entity.type
_entity.pdbx_description
1 polymer ?
#
loop_
_entity_poly.entity_id
_entity_poly.type
_entity_poly.pdbx_seq_one_letter_code
_entity_poly.pdbx_strand_id
1 'polypeptide(L)' 'RAVVTNNVRDYRAAHERMRVGAEDHHGVIYSYDDTLPRHRAAFPLWVSALERFLEAHPVENALMNRAHHLLP' A
#
# COMPACT_ATOMS: atom_id res chain seq x y z
N ARG A 1 4.02 9.61 -1.29
CA ARG A 1 5.00 8.52 -0.99
C ARG A 1 4.31 7.47 -0.11
N ALA A 2 4.64 6.19 -0.28
CA ALA A 2 4.03 5.09 0.48
C ALA A 2 4.98 3.88 0.60
N VAL A 3 4.74 3.03 1.61
CA VAL A 3 5.35 1.71 1.78
C VAL A 3 4.37 0.65 1.29
N VAL A 4 4.83 -0.26 0.42
CA VAL A 4 4.06 -1.43 -0.01
C VAL A 4 4.51 -2.66 0.78
N THR A 5 3.59 -3.40 1.37
CA THR A 5 3.94 -4.53 2.26
C THR A 5 2.87 -5.61 2.30
N ASN A 6 3.31 -6.87 2.44
CA ASN A 6 2.43 -7.99 2.76
C ASN A 6 2.41 -8.33 4.26
N ASN A 7 3.21 -7.65 5.08
CA ASN A 7 3.14 -7.75 6.54
C ASN A 7 2.01 -6.86 7.09
N VAL A 8 0.77 -7.23 6.76
CA VAL A 8 -0.43 -6.45 7.07
C VAL A 8 -0.61 -6.26 8.57
N ARG A 9 -0.37 -7.31 9.38
CA ARG A 9 -0.61 -7.27 10.82
C ARG A 9 0.23 -6.19 11.51
N ASP A 10 1.53 -6.20 11.27
CA ASP A 10 2.46 -5.35 12.01
C ASP A 10 2.37 -3.89 11.53
N TYR A 11 2.21 -3.68 10.21
CA TYR A 11 2.06 -2.35 9.65
C TYR A 11 0.71 -1.71 9.95
N ARG A 12 -0.38 -2.50 10.06
CA ARG A 12 -1.67 -1.97 10.54
C ARG A 12 -1.57 -1.49 11.98
N ALA A 13 -0.90 -2.25 12.84
CA ALA A 13 -0.67 -1.85 14.23
C ALA A 13 0.26 -0.62 14.34
N ALA A 14 1.23 -0.45 13.44
CA ALA A 14 2.06 0.75 13.37
C ALA A 14 1.27 1.98 12.87
N HIS A 15 0.49 1.81 11.81
CA HIS A 15 -0.38 2.86 11.24
C HIS A 15 -1.36 3.41 12.26
N GLU A 16 -2.07 2.53 12.99
CA GLU A 16 -3.03 2.97 14.02
C GLU A 16 -2.33 3.73 15.16
N ARG A 17 -1.13 3.33 15.57
CA ARG A 17 -0.37 4.06 16.59
C ARG A 17 0.00 5.47 16.15
N MET A 18 0.48 5.63 14.91
CA MET A 18 0.81 6.95 14.35
C MET A 18 -0.45 7.81 14.19
N ARG A 19 -1.55 7.22 13.74
CA ARG A 19 -2.85 7.90 13.59
C ARG A 19 -3.38 8.42 14.94
N VAL A 20 -3.29 7.62 16.00
CA VAL A 20 -3.68 8.04 17.37
C VAL A 20 -2.74 9.12 17.92
N GLY A 21 -1.45 9.05 17.59
CA GLY A 21 -0.45 10.05 17.98
C GLY A 21 -0.54 11.38 17.22
N ALA A 22 -1.43 11.51 16.23
CA ALA A 22 -1.49 12.64 15.30
C ALA A 22 -0.15 12.90 14.59
N GLU A 23 0.65 11.85 14.39
CA GLU A 23 1.93 11.92 13.69
C GLU A 23 1.73 11.70 12.20
N ASP A 24 2.26 12.63 11.41
CA ASP A 24 2.30 12.52 9.97
C ASP A 24 3.22 11.38 9.52
N HIS A 25 2.73 10.54 8.62
CA HIS A 25 3.47 9.42 8.06
C HIS A 25 3.09 9.12 6.61
N HIS A 26 4.04 8.53 5.90
CA HIS A 26 3.80 8.04 4.54
C HIS A 26 2.73 6.94 4.53
N GLY A 27 1.96 6.87 3.44
CA GLY A 27 0.90 5.89 3.31
C GLY A 27 1.39 4.45 3.36
N VAL A 28 0.48 3.53 3.67
CA VAL A 28 0.74 2.09 3.62
C VAL A 28 -0.17 1.45 2.59
N ILE A 29 0.41 0.65 1.71
CA ILE A 29 -0.32 -0.15 0.71
C ILE A 29 -0.12 -1.61 1.06
N TYR A 30 -1.20 -2.29 1.42
CA TYR A 30 -1.20 -3.72 1.74
C TYR A 30 -1.31 -4.54 0.46
N SER A 31 -0.41 -5.50 0.28
CA SER A 31 -0.46 -6.50 -0.77
C SER A 31 -0.64 -7.90 -0.16
N TYR A 32 -1.02 -8.87 -0.98
CA TYR A 32 -1.22 -10.25 -0.52
C TYR A 32 -0.56 -11.22 -1.49
N ASP A 33 0.16 -12.21 -0.98
CA ASP A 33 0.91 -13.16 -1.81
C ASP A 33 -0.01 -14.10 -2.63
N ASP A 34 -1.30 -14.19 -2.27
CA ASP A 34 -2.32 -14.99 -2.96
C ASP A 34 -2.83 -14.35 -4.26
N THR A 35 -2.86 -13.02 -4.31
CA THR A 35 -3.37 -12.20 -5.43
C THR A 35 -2.23 -11.50 -6.16
N LEU A 36 -1.14 -11.19 -5.46
CA LEU A 36 0.06 -10.53 -5.96
C LEU A 36 1.32 -11.31 -5.54
N PRO A 37 1.58 -12.49 -6.13
CA PRO A 37 2.71 -13.33 -5.76
C PRO A 37 4.07 -12.65 -6.00
N ARG A 38 5.07 -12.98 -5.17
CA ARG A 38 6.43 -12.39 -5.23
C ARG A 38 7.41 -13.21 -6.07
N HIS A 39 7.00 -13.62 -7.26
CA HIS A 39 7.87 -14.29 -8.24
C HIS A 39 7.93 -13.51 -9.55
N ARG A 40 9.02 -13.68 -10.32
CA ARG A 40 9.27 -12.90 -11.55
C ARG A 40 8.11 -12.95 -12.56
N ALA A 41 7.45 -14.09 -12.68
CA ALA A 41 6.32 -14.24 -13.61
C ALA A 41 5.10 -13.36 -13.25
N ALA A 42 5.00 -12.85 -12.02
CA ALA A 42 3.91 -11.98 -11.58
C ALA A 42 4.22 -10.49 -11.76
N PHE A 43 5.40 -10.12 -12.24
CA PHE A 43 5.77 -8.70 -12.40
C PHE A 43 4.78 -7.91 -13.27
N PRO A 44 4.26 -8.41 -14.41
CA PRO A 44 3.26 -7.69 -15.18
C PRO A 44 1.99 -7.39 -14.36
N LEU A 45 1.53 -8.36 -13.54
CA LEU A 45 0.37 -8.19 -12.66
C LEU A 45 0.61 -7.09 -11.61
N TRP A 46 1.80 -7.08 -11.00
CA TRP A 46 2.21 -6.03 -10.07
C TRP A 46 2.21 -4.65 -10.71
N VAL A 47 2.75 -4.53 -11.92
CA VAL A 47 2.79 -3.25 -12.65
C VAL A 47 1.36 -2.76 -12.92
N SER A 48 0.49 -3.60 -13.48
CA SER A 48 -0.89 -3.21 -13.78
C SER A 48 -1.70 -2.85 -12.53
N ALA A 49 -1.54 -3.58 -11.43
CA ALA A 49 -2.20 -3.27 -10.17
C ALA A 49 -1.76 -1.89 -9.62
N LEU A 50 -0.45 -1.61 -9.69
CA LEU A 50 0.11 -0.32 -9.24
C LEU A 50 -0.31 0.84 -10.13
N GLU A 51 -0.34 0.67 -11.46
CA GLU A 51 -0.81 1.69 -12.40
C GLU A 51 -2.26 2.08 -12.09
N ARG A 52 -3.16 1.10 -12.02
CA ARG A 52 -4.58 1.32 -11.66
C ARG A 52 -4.72 2.01 -10.29
N PHE A 53 -3.90 1.60 -9.33
CA PHE A 53 -3.91 2.20 -8.01
C PHE A 53 -3.49 3.68 -8.03
N LEU A 54 -2.44 4.01 -8.77
CA LEU A 54 -1.92 5.37 -8.89
C LEU A 54 -2.88 6.28 -9.68
N GLU A 55 -3.53 5.77 -10.73
CA GLU A 55 -4.58 6.49 -11.46
C GLU A 55 -5.75 6.88 -10.55
N ALA A 56 -6.13 6.01 -9.62
CA ALA A 56 -7.18 6.29 -8.63
C ALA A 56 -6.75 7.31 -7.55
N HIS A 57 -5.45 7.60 -7.42
CA HIS A 57 -4.89 8.48 -6.39
C HIS A 57 -3.91 9.51 -6.99
N PRO A 58 -4.37 10.42 -7.87
CA PRO A 58 -3.50 11.24 -8.72
C PRO A 58 -2.75 12.36 -7.98
N VAL A 59 -3.11 12.67 -6.73
CA VAL A 59 -2.52 13.78 -5.96
C VAL A 59 -1.29 13.30 -5.20
N GLU A 60 -0.22 14.11 -5.17
CA GLU A 60 1.07 13.76 -4.54
C GLU A 60 0.94 13.29 -3.07
N ASN A 61 0.03 13.92 -2.33
CA ASN A 61 -0.25 13.62 -0.93
C ASN A 61 -1.50 12.75 -0.74
N ALA A 62 -2.06 12.15 -1.81
CA ALA A 62 -3.28 11.34 -1.75
C ALA A 62 -3.18 10.16 -0.79
N LEU A 63 -1.95 9.69 -0.52
CA LEU A 63 -1.67 8.53 0.32
C LEU A 63 -1.22 8.90 1.73
N MET A 64 -1.00 10.18 2.02
CA MET A 64 -0.46 10.62 3.31
C MET A 64 -1.43 10.26 4.44
N ASN A 65 -0.94 9.70 5.53
CA ASN A 65 -1.73 9.26 6.68
C ASN A 65 -2.84 8.26 6.37
N ARG A 66 -2.75 7.54 5.24
CA ARG A 66 -3.76 6.58 4.78
C ARG A 66 -3.20 5.19 4.60
N ALA A 67 -4.07 4.21 4.78
CA ALA A 67 -3.80 2.81 4.47
C ALA A 67 -4.75 2.34 3.37
N HIS A 68 -4.22 1.60 2.40
CA HIS A 68 -4.96 1.07 1.25
C HIS A 68 -4.65 -0.40 1.03
N HIS A 69 -5.52 -1.09 0.29
CA HIS A 69 -5.27 -2.44 -0.19
C HIS A 69 -5.01 -2.39 -1.69
N LEU A 70 -3.93 -3.02 -2.12
CA LEU A 70 -3.62 -3.20 -3.53
C LEU A 70 -4.42 -4.39 -4.05
N LEU A 71 -5.24 -4.12 -5.07
CA LEU A 71 -6.06 -5.11 -5.74
C LEU A 71 -5.51 -5.34 -7.16
N PRO A 72 -5.53 -6.58 -7.69
CA PRO A 72 -5.17 -6.86 -9.07
C PRO A 72 -6.10 -6.17 -10.08
#